data_AF-A0A532U430-F1
#
_entry.id   AF-A0A532U430-F1
#
_cell.length_a   1.000
_cell.length_b   1.000
_cell.length_c   1.000
_cell.angle_alpha   90.00
_cell.angle_beta   90.00
_cell.angle_gamma   90.00
#
_symmetry.space_group_name_H-M   'P 1'
#
loop_
_entity.id
_entity.type
_entity.pdbx_description
1 polymer ?
#
loop_
_entity_poly.entity_id
_entity_poly.type
_entity_poly.pdbx_seq_one_letter_code
_entity_poly.pdbx_strand_id
1 'polypeptide(L)'
;MEDWKDAELLQMGHSKIALELKHTPPKTSIDFYRQIARYIGEFKEWHLTAPEESWSTVRARVLPRYVPINLEERLHRLEESVVVLSEALLTRPVVSSTMIVDLNSKQYSLRHPIPIVVEEWTKEAIATLPETETYGSGLTPAEAINDLKEQIILLYEDLETTDPEALGRLPRAWRRILRHYVAKS
;
A
#
# COMPACT_ATOMS: atom_id res chain seq x y z
N MET A 1 9.39 -20.80 21.97
CA MET A 1 8.59 -19.86 21.15
C MET A 1 8.69 -18.48 21.80
N GLU A 2 9.91 -17.96 21.91
CA GLU A 2 10.24 -16.69 22.61
C GLU A 2 11.37 -15.89 21.94
N ASP A 3 12.02 -16.40 20.88
CA ASP A 3 13.16 -15.76 20.20
C ASP A 3 12.85 -14.46 19.44
N TRP A 4 11.59 -14.18 19.10
CA TRP A 4 11.27 -13.03 18.26
C TRP A 4 11.15 -11.71 19.05
N LYS A 5 10.90 -11.77 20.36
CA LYS A 5 10.83 -10.57 21.22
C LYS A 5 12.21 -10.01 21.55
N ASP A 6 13.22 -10.87 21.63
CA ASP A 6 14.61 -10.46 21.88
C ASP A 6 15.24 -9.76 20.67
N ALA A 7 14.88 -10.19 19.45
CA ALA A 7 15.30 -9.53 18.21
C ALA A 7 14.70 -8.11 18.08
N GLU A 8 13.45 -7.92 18.49
CA GLU A 8 12.76 -6.62 18.42
C GLU A 8 13.28 -5.64 19.50
N LEU A 9 13.63 -6.14 20.69
CA LEU A 9 14.30 -5.37 21.76
C LEU A 9 15.72 -4.92 21.35
N LEU A 10 16.48 -5.76 20.67
CA LEU A 10 17.79 -5.42 20.11
C LEU A 10 17.68 -4.35 19.01
N GLN A 11 16.67 -4.44 18.14
CA GLN A 11 16.48 -3.50 17.04
C GLN A 11 15.98 -2.13 17.53
N MET A 12 15.11 -2.09 18.54
CA MET A 12 14.69 -0.84 19.21
C MET A 12 15.81 -0.19 20.01
N GLY A 13 16.68 -0.98 20.65
CA GLY A 13 17.86 -0.48 21.36
C GLY A 13 18.85 0.24 20.44
N HIS A 14 19.17 -0.37 19.29
CA HIS A 14 20.11 0.22 18.31
C HIS A 14 19.57 1.52 17.67
N SER A 15 18.26 1.62 17.43
CA SER A 15 17.64 2.82 16.86
C SER A 15 17.64 4.01 17.84
N LYS A 16 17.48 3.73 19.15
CA LYS A 16 17.53 4.75 20.21
C LYS A 16 18.96 5.25 20.46
N ILE A 17 19.93 4.34 20.44
CA ILE A 17 21.38 4.67 20.54
C ILE A 17 21.82 5.55 19.37
N ALA A 18 21.36 5.27 18.15
CA ALA A 18 21.68 6.08 16.96
C ALA A 18 21.04 7.47 16.97
N LEU A 19 19.89 7.65 17.65
CA LEU A 19 19.23 8.95 17.78
C LEU A 19 19.88 9.85 18.84
N GLU A 20 20.31 9.31 19.99
CA GLU A 20 20.96 10.10 21.04
C GLU A 20 22.43 10.45 20.75
N LEU A 21 23.13 9.65 19.94
CA LEU A 21 24.51 9.93 19.52
C LEU A 21 24.64 11.07 18.48
N LYS A 22 23.52 11.65 18.01
CA LYS A 22 23.53 12.78 17.06
C LYS A 22 24.04 14.11 17.63
N HIS A 23 24.21 14.23 18.95
CA HIS A 23 24.57 15.51 19.57
C HIS A 23 26.05 15.72 19.90
N THR A 24 26.93 14.75 19.66
CA THR A 24 28.39 15.02 19.58
C THR A 24 29.11 13.80 19.01
N PRO A 25 29.76 13.88 17.82
CA PRO A 25 30.61 12.80 17.37
C PRO A 25 31.81 12.66 18.32
N PRO A 26 32.13 11.44 18.79
CA PRO A 26 33.28 11.24 19.66
C PRO A 26 34.58 11.60 18.93
N LYS A 27 35.44 12.37 19.57
CA LYS A 27 36.71 12.85 18.98
C LYS A 27 37.71 11.72 18.75
N THR A 28 37.54 10.58 19.44
CA THR A 28 38.36 9.38 19.31
C THR A 28 37.51 8.11 19.43
N SER A 29 38.00 7.00 18.87
CA SER A 29 37.33 5.69 18.99
C SER A 29 37.16 5.22 20.45
N ILE A 30 38.04 5.67 21.36
CA ILE A 30 37.98 5.34 22.79
C ILE A 30 36.77 5.98 23.46
N ASP A 31 36.41 7.21 23.08
CA ASP A 31 35.28 7.92 23.67
C ASP A 31 33.94 7.29 23.24
N PHE A 32 33.86 6.77 22.00
CA PHE A 32 32.71 6.02 21.51
C PHE A 32 32.43 4.76 22.36
N TYR A 33 33.46 3.95 22.63
CA TYR A 33 33.30 2.74 23.43
C TYR A 33 32.98 3.04 24.90
N ARG A 34 33.51 4.12 25.48
CA ARG A 34 33.13 4.57 26.83
C ARG A 34 31.65 4.98 26.90
N GLN A 35 31.15 5.64 25.87
CA GLN A 35 29.76 6.11 25.82
C GLN A 35 28.79 4.94 25.67
N ILE A 36 29.11 3.95 24.82
CA ILE A 36 28.35 2.70 24.70
C ILE A 36 28.37 1.93 26.04
N ALA A 37 29.52 1.76 26.66
CA ALA A 37 29.64 1.03 27.93
C ALA A 37 28.86 1.69 29.09
N ARG A 38 28.73 3.03 29.07
CA ARG A 38 27.89 3.78 30.01
C ARG A 38 26.40 3.55 29.79
N TYR A 39 25.99 3.39 28.54
CA TYR A 39 24.58 3.25 28.15
C TYR A 39 24.02 1.85 28.42
N ILE A 40 24.85 0.80 28.32
CA ILE A 40 24.44 -0.60 28.57
C ILE A 40 24.32 -0.89 30.08
N GLY A 41 24.67 0.04 30.98
CA GLY A 41 24.49 -0.11 32.43
C GLY A 41 25.44 -1.12 33.11
N GLU A 42 26.31 -1.79 32.35
CA GLU A 42 27.25 -2.81 32.84
C GLU A 42 28.56 -2.23 33.43
N PHE A 43 28.61 -0.93 33.72
CA PHE A 43 29.79 -0.27 34.29
C PHE A 43 29.70 -0.10 35.81
N LYS A 44 29.38 -1.18 36.53
CA LYS A 44 29.69 -1.26 37.96
C LYS A 44 30.77 -2.33 38.15
N GLU A 45 31.95 -1.86 38.55
CA GLU A 45 33.08 -2.65 39.05
C GLU A 45 33.95 -3.41 38.03
N TRP A 46 34.21 -2.84 36.86
CA TRP A 46 35.49 -3.11 36.19
C TRP A 46 36.58 -2.27 36.86
N HIS A 47 37.05 -2.73 38.03
CA HIS A 47 38.33 -2.29 38.56
C HIS A 47 39.41 -2.64 37.53
N LEU A 48 40.02 -1.60 36.95
CA LEU A 48 41.17 -1.69 36.05
C LEU A 48 42.41 -2.19 36.82
N THR A 49 42.41 -3.45 37.19
CA THR A 49 43.62 -4.24 37.44
C THR A 49 43.64 -5.36 36.41
N ALA A 50 43.66 -4.98 35.13
CA ALA A 50 43.98 -5.91 34.06
C ALA A 50 45.51 -5.98 33.96
N PRO A 51 46.15 -7.12 34.29
CA PRO A 51 47.58 -7.30 34.12
C PRO A 51 47.87 -7.38 32.64
N GLU A 52 48.50 -6.35 32.05
CA GLU A 52 49.16 -6.33 30.72
C GLU A 52 48.49 -7.14 29.58
N GLU A 53 47.18 -7.39 29.65
CA GLU A 53 46.45 -8.01 28.57
C GLU A 53 46.33 -6.94 27.51
N SER A 54 47.20 -7.07 26.51
CA SER A 54 47.22 -6.22 25.34
C SER A 54 45.78 -5.92 24.90
N TRP A 55 45.47 -4.65 24.70
CA TRP A 55 44.17 -4.18 24.21
C TRP A 55 43.72 -4.89 22.92
N SER A 56 44.63 -5.56 22.19
CA SER A 56 44.31 -6.48 21.10
C SER A 56 43.45 -7.69 21.53
N THR A 57 43.72 -8.26 22.70
CA THR A 57 43.03 -9.43 23.26
C THR A 57 41.63 -9.08 23.72
N VAL A 58 41.47 -7.90 24.35
CA VAL A 58 40.16 -7.37 24.74
C VAL A 58 39.32 -6.99 23.51
N ARG A 59 39.91 -6.37 22.48
CA ARG A 59 39.22 -6.08 21.21
C ARG A 59 38.70 -7.33 20.52
N ALA A 60 39.45 -8.43 20.56
CA ALA A 60 39.05 -9.71 19.95
C ALA A 60 37.86 -10.38 20.65
N ARG A 61 37.62 -10.08 21.94
CA ARG A 61 36.50 -10.62 22.72
C ARG A 61 35.25 -9.74 22.72
N VAL A 62 35.43 -8.41 22.72
CA VAL A 62 34.33 -7.45 22.93
C VAL A 62 33.75 -6.93 21.62
N LEU A 63 34.51 -6.93 20.52
CA LEU A 63 33.92 -6.58 19.23
C LEU A 63 33.06 -7.76 18.78
N PRO A 64 31.72 -7.61 18.64
CA PRO A 64 30.94 -8.61 17.91
C PRO A 64 31.67 -8.80 16.58
N ARG A 65 31.98 -10.06 16.23
CA ARG A 65 32.62 -10.39 14.96
C ARG A 65 31.87 -9.62 13.90
N TYR A 66 32.50 -8.57 13.38
CA TYR A 66 31.90 -7.71 12.40
C TYR A 66 31.79 -8.60 11.18
N VAL A 67 30.64 -9.26 11.00
CA VAL A 67 30.34 -9.96 9.77
C VAL A 67 30.31 -8.82 8.77
N PRO A 68 31.29 -8.73 7.85
CA PRO A 68 31.28 -7.68 6.85
C PRO A 68 29.96 -7.87 6.13
N ILE A 69 29.05 -6.95 6.36
CA ILE A 69 27.81 -6.92 5.62
C ILE A 69 28.26 -6.74 4.18
N ASN A 70 28.01 -7.76 3.35
CA ASN A 70 28.31 -7.67 1.94
C ASN A 70 27.37 -6.60 1.35
N LEU A 71 27.89 -5.37 1.25
CA LEU A 71 27.14 -4.21 0.81
C LEU A 71 26.62 -4.42 -0.62
N GLU A 72 27.38 -5.13 -1.46
CA GLU A 72 26.98 -5.48 -2.82
C GLU A 72 25.78 -6.43 -2.81
N GLU A 73 25.81 -7.47 -1.98
CA GLU A 73 24.69 -8.41 -1.85
C GLU A 73 23.42 -7.74 -1.27
N ARG A 74 23.58 -6.72 -0.41
CA ARG A 74 22.45 -5.93 0.07
C ARG A 74 21.91 -4.98 -0.99
N LEU A 75 22.79 -4.32 -1.75
CA LEU A 75 22.40 -3.45 -2.84
C LEU A 75 21.64 -4.25 -3.90
N HIS A 76 22.16 -5.42 -4.28
CA HIS A 76 21.50 -6.30 -5.25
C HIS A 76 20.11 -6.73 -4.78
N ARG A 77 19.97 -7.19 -3.53
CA ARG A 77 18.65 -7.54 -2.95
C ARG A 77 17.68 -6.36 -2.92
N LEU A 78 18.19 -5.15 -2.68
CA LEU A 78 17.37 -3.93 -2.70
C LEU A 78 16.92 -3.60 -4.12
N GLU A 79 17.80 -3.72 -5.11
CA GLU A 79 17.47 -3.52 -6.52
C GLU A 79 16.39 -4.49 -6.97
N GLU A 80 16.53 -5.79 -6.67
CA GLU A 80 15.52 -6.81 -6.96
C GLU A 80 14.18 -6.48 -6.28
N SER A 81 14.22 -6.10 -5.00
CA SER A 81 13.02 -5.74 -4.25
C SER A 81 12.31 -4.52 -4.85
N VAL A 82 13.06 -3.51 -5.30
CA VAL A 82 12.51 -2.31 -5.95
C VAL A 82 11.83 -2.67 -7.26
N VAL A 83 12.43 -3.54 -8.07
CA VAL A 83 11.81 -4.01 -9.32
C VAL A 83 10.47 -4.70 -9.03
N VAL A 84 10.46 -5.69 -8.14
CA VAL A 84 9.25 -6.43 -7.76
C VAL A 84 8.17 -5.49 -7.22
N LEU A 85 8.53 -4.56 -6.34
CA LEU A 85 7.59 -3.59 -5.79
C LEU A 85 7.05 -2.63 -6.86
N SER A 86 7.92 -2.20 -7.80
CA SER A 86 7.50 -1.32 -8.89
C SER A 86 6.52 -2.01 -9.83
N GLU A 87 6.77 -3.27 -10.19
CA GLU A 87 5.86 -4.08 -11.00
C GLU A 87 4.52 -4.33 -10.27
N ALA A 88 4.58 -4.62 -8.97
CA ALA A 88 3.40 -4.80 -8.13
C ALA A 88 2.55 -3.51 -8.01
N LEU A 89 3.17 -2.33 -8.08
CA LEU A 89 2.45 -1.05 -8.08
C LEU A 89 1.82 -0.74 -9.43
N LEU A 90 2.51 -1.06 -10.55
CA LEU A 90 2.00 -0.84 -11.91
C LEU A 90 0.83 -1.77 -12.30
N THR A 91 0.69 -2.89 -11.61
CA THR A 91 -0.35 -3.90 -11.86
C THR A 91 -1.61 -3.69 -11.02
N ARG A 92 -1.58 -2.78 -10.04
CA ARG A 92 -2.74 -2.48 -9.20
C ARG A 92 -3.57 -1.36 -9.82
N PRO A 93 -4.89 -1.51 -9.91
CA PRO A 93 -5.72 -0.40 -10.32
C PRO A 93 -5.71 0.71 -9.26
N VAL A 94 -5.75 1.95 -9.72
CA VAL A 94 -6.13 3.09 -8.90
C VAL A 94 -7.65 3.10 -8.84
N VAL A 95 -8.20 2.84 -7.66
CA VAL A 95 -9.65 2.80 -7.45
C VAL A 95 -10.12 4.14 -6.91
N SER A 96 -11.12 4.72 -7.56
CA SER A 96 -11.77 5.96 -7.16
C SER A 96 -13.29 5.84 -7.21
N SER A 97 -13.99 6.67 -6.45
CA SER A 97 -15.45 6.75 -6.47
C SER A 97 -15.87 8.11 -7.00
N THR A 98 -16.87 8.14 -7.88
CA THR A 98 -17.40 9.37 -8.47
C THR A 98 -18.90 9.25 -8.74
N MET A 99 -19.52 10.30 -9.27
CA MET A 99 -20.94 10.35 -9.57
C MET A 99 -21.18 10.63 -11.05
N ILE A 100 -22.09 9.89 -11.68
CA ILE A 100 -22.65 10.25 -12.98
C ILE A 100 -23.79 11.24 -12.75
N VAL A 101 -23.72 12.40 -13.41
CA VAL A 101 -24.73 13.47 -13.30
C VAL A 101 -25.65 13.58 -14.52
N ASP A 102 -25.30 12.94 -15.64
CA ASP A 102 -26.07 12.93 -16.88
C ASP A 102 -25.84 11.60 -17.64
N LEU A 103 -26.77 11.21 -18.51
CA LEU A 103 -26.64 10.02 -19.37
C LEU A 103 -26.21 10.35 -20.81
N ASN A 104 -25.87 11.61 -21.13
CA ASN A 104 -25.57 12.08 -22.49
C ASN A 104 -26.62 11.66 -23.54
N SER A 105 -27.88 11.51 -23.13
CA SER A 105 -28.99 11.10 -24.00
C SER A 105 -30.06 12.17 -24.07
N LYS A 106 -30.68 12.31 -25.24
CA LYS A 106 -31.85 13.18 -25.43
C LYS A 106 -33.13 12.57 -24.89
N GLN A 107 -33.20 11.23 -24.84
CA GLN A 107 -34.42 10.50 -24.47
C GLN A 107 -34.49 10.17 -22.99
N TYR A 108 -33.33 10.14 -22.32
CA TYR A 108 -33.22 9.74 -20.92
C TYR A 108 -32.48 10.79 -20.11
N SER A 109 -32.95 11.02 -18.89
CA SER A 109 -32.33 11.90 -17.90
C SER A 109 -32.19 11.17 -16.57
N LEU A 110 -31.28 11.66 -15.73
CA LEU A 110 -31.13 11.16 -14.37
C LEU A 110 -32.06 11.93 -13.43
N ARG A 111 -32.78 11.19 -12.57
CA ARG A 111 -33.56 11.74 -11.47
C ARG A 111 -32.65 12.27 -10.36
N HIS A 112 -31.50 11.63 -10.18
CA HIS A 112 -30.47 11.96 -9.21
C HIS A 112 -29.13 11.36 -9.65
N PRO A 113 -27.99 11.90 -9.17
CA PRO A 113 -26.68 11.39 -9.53
C PRO A 113 -26.48 9.93 -9.12
N ILE A 114 -25.84 9.14 -9.98
CA ILE A 114 -25.57 7.72 -9.75
C ILE A 114 -24.14 7.55 -9.20
N PRO A 115 -23.94 6.97 -8.01
CA PRO A 115 -22.60 6.63 -7.54
C PRO A 115 -22.00 5.50 -8.38
N ILE A 116 -20.75 5.66 -8.78
CA ILE A 116 -20.00 4.66 -9.54
C ILE A 116 -18.61 4.48 -8.96
N VAL A 117 -18.02 3.33 -9.26
CA VAL A 117 -16.61 3.02 -8.99
C VAL A 117 -15.85 3.08 -10.30
N VAL A 118 -14.69 3.71 -10.30
CA VAL A 118 -13.77 3.74 -11.44
C VAL A 118 -12.46 3.12 -11.02
N GLU A 119 -12.07 2.11 -11.76
CA GLU A 119 -10.79 1.42 -11.63
C GLU A 119 -9.93 1.82 -12.83
N GLU A 120 -8.74 2.38 -12.56
CA GLU A 120 -7.80 2.82 -13.60
C GLU A 120 -6.54 1.95 -13.55
N TRP A 121 -6.30 1.22 -14.64
CA TRP A 121 -5.07 0.47 -14.88
C TRP A 121 -4.16 1.26 -15.82
N THR A 122 -2.91 0.79 -15.96
CA THR A 122 -1.90 1.42 -16.82
C THR A 122 -2.35 1.60 -18.29
N LYS A 123 -3.30 0.80 -18.79
CA LYS A 123 -3.69 0.80 -20.21
C LYS A 123 -5.20 0.87 -20.45
N GLU A 124 -6.01 0.79 -19.41
CA GLU A 124 -7.45 0.75 -19.50
C GLU A 124 -8.08 1.31 -18.22
N ALA A 125 -9.33 1.73 -18.31
CA ALA A 125 -10.16 2.10 -17.19
C ALA A 125 -11.49 1.36 -17.29
N ILE A 126 -12.05 1.00 -16.14
CA ILE A 126 -13.36 0.37 -16.02
C ILE A 126 -14.18 1.21 -15.06
N ALA A 127 -15.35 1.65 -15.50
CA ALA A 127 -16.36 2.27 -14.67
C ALA A 127 -17.43 1.23 -14.36
N THR A 128 -17.88 1.12 -13.11
CA THR A 128 -18.88 0.13 -12.70
C THR A 128 -19.98 0.79 -11.87
N LEU A 129 -21.22 0.37 -12.13
CA LEU A 129 -22.39 0.57 -11.29
C LEU A 129 -22.66 -0.72 -10.51
N PRO A 130 -22.19 -0.83 -9.24
CA PRO A 130 -22.23 -2.09 -8.50
C PRO A 130 -23.64 -2.66 -8.31
N GLU A 131 -24.65 -1.80 -8.15
CA GLU A 131 -26.03 -2.21 -7.86
C GLU A 131 -26.70 -2.99 -9.00
N THR A 132 -26.22 -2.81 -10.24
CA THR A 132 -26.74 -3.49 -11.43
C THR A 132 -25.70 -4.33 -12.14
N GLU A 133 -24.50 -4.46 -11.57
CA GLU A 133 -23.35 -5.17 -12.17
C GLU A 133 -23.04 -4.68 -13.60
N THR A 134 -23.39 -3.43 -13.89
CA THR A 134 -23.18 -2.81 -15.21
C THR A 134 -21.83 -2.13 -15.21
N TYR A 135 -21.06 -2.34 -16.27
CA TYR A 135 -19.74 -1.77 -16.40
C TYR A 135 -19.54 -1.17 -17.79
N GLY A 136 -18.66 -0.19 -17.88
CA GLY A 136 -18.14 0.36 -19.12
C GLY A 136 -16.62 0.38 -19.09
N SER A 137 -16.00 0.32 -20.27
CA SER A 137 -14.54 0.24 -20.43
C SER A 137 -14.03 1.28 -21.42
N GLY A 138 -12.76 1.69 -21.25
CA GLY A 138 -12.12 2.64 -22.16
C GLY A 138 -10.62 2.77 -21.88
N LEU A 139 -9.92 3.53 -22.71
CA LEU A 139 -8.49 3.82 -22.49
C LEU A 139 -8.29 4.87 -21.41
N THR A 140 -9.34 5.65 -21.11
CA THR A 140 -9.34 6.66 -20.05
C THR A 140 -10.58 6.53 -19.17
N PRO A 141 -10.53 7.05 -17.92
CA PRO A 141 -11.70 7.13 -17.05
C PRO A 141 -12.92 7.78 -17.72
N ALA A 142 -12.71 8.81 -18.54
CA ALA A 142 -13.79 9.51 -19.23
C ALA A 142 -14.47 8.63 -20.28
N GLU A 143 -13.68 7.87 -21.05
CA GLU A 143 -14.21 6.90 -22.03
C GLU A 143 -14.98 5.79 -21.33
N ALA A 144 -14.43 5.22 -20.26
CA ALA A 144 -15.10 4.16 -19.48
C ALA A 144 -16.42 4.63 -18.87
N ILE A 145 -16.47 5.87 -18.35
CA ILE A 145 -17.71 6.48 -17.85
C ILE A 145 -18.72 6.69 -18.99
N ASN A 146 -18.28 7.12 -20.18
CA ASN A 146 -19.20 7.32 -21.30
C ASN A 146 -19.77 5.99 -21.79
N ASP A 147 -18.95 4.94 -21.92
CA ASP A 147 -19.42 3.59 -22.24
C ASP A 147 -20.41 3.10 -21.17
N LEU A 148 -20.10 3.30 -19.87
CA LEU A 148 -21.02 2.93 -18.78
C LEU A 148 -22.38 3.64 -18.91
N LYS A 149 -22.43 4.92 -19.30
CA LYS A 149 -23.69 5.63 -19.54
C LYS A 149 -24.52 4.95 -20.63
N GLU A 150 -23.88 4.53 -21.71
CA GLU A 150 -24.53 3.80 -22.81
C GLU A 150 -25.04 2.43 -22.35
N GLN A 151 -24.22 1.67 -21.61
CA GLN A 151 -24.62 0.38 -21.06
C GLN A 151 -25.80 0.49 -20.08
N ILE A 152 -25.86 1.55 -19.27
CA ILE A 152 -26.99 1.83 -18.38
C ILE A 152 -28.28 2.04 -19.18
N ILE A 153 -28.21 2.81 -20.28
CA ILE A 153 -29.37 3.06 -21.14
C ILE A 153 -29.83 1.76 -21.79
N LEU A 154 -28.92 1.00 -22.40
CA LEU A 154 -29.23 -0.26 -23.07
C LEU A 154 -29.89 -1.25 -22.11
N LEU A 155 -29.30 -1.45 -20.93
CA LEU A 155 -29.87 -2.32 -19.90
C LEU A 155 -31.24 -1.84 -19.45
N TYR A 156 -31.43 -0.53 -19.28
CA TYR A 156 -32.73 0.03 -18.91
C TYR A 156 -33.79 -0.24 -19.99
N GLU A 157 -33.46 -0.03 -21.26
CA GLU A 157 -34.37 -0.28 -22.39
C GLU A 157 -34.75 -1.75 -22.51
N ASP A 158 -33.78 -2.65 -22.40
CA ASP A 158 -34.01 -4.09 -22.41
C ASP A 158 -34.96 -4.53 -21.29
N LEU A 159 -34.77 -3.99 -20.08
CA LEU A 159 -35.60 -4.32 -18.92
C LEU A 159 -37.01 -3.70 -18.97
N GLU A 160 -37.16 -2.54 -19.60
CA GLU A 160 -38.47 -1.89 -19.78
C GLU A 160 -39.30 -2.52 -20.91
N THR A 161 -38.65 -3.02 -21.95
CA THR A 161 -39.32 -3.66 -23.09
C THR A 161 -39.67 -5.13 -22.83
N THR A 162 -38.96 -5.78 -21.91
CA THR A 162 -39.22 -7.17 -21.53
C THR A 162 -40.43 -7.29 -20.60
N ASP A 163 -41.29 -8.28 -20.88
CA ASP A 163 -42.43 -8.63 -20.03
C ASP A 163 -41.99 -8.86 -18.56
N PRO A 164 -42.56 -8.13 -17.58
CA PRO A 164 -42.30 -8.34 -16.17
C PRO A 164 -42.37 -9.80 -15.72
N GLU A 165 -43.29 -10.60 -16.27
CA GLU A 165 -43.46 -12.00 -15.88
C GLU A 165 -42.32 -12.88 -16.38
N ALA A 166 -41.75 -12.55 -17.54
CA ALA A 166 -40.60 -13.24 -18.14
C ALA A 166 -39.25 -12.90 -17.46
N LEU A 167 -39.16 -11.75 -16.76
CA LEU A 167 -37.94 -11.36 -16.07
C LEU A 167 -37.67 -12.23 -14.85
N GLY A 168 -36.44 -12.74 -14.75
CA GLY A 168 -35.94 -13.41 -13.55
C GLY A 168 -35.82 -12.45 -12.35
N ARG A 169 -35.54 -13.02 -11.16
CA ARG A 169 -35.46 -12.26 -9.90
C ARG A 169 -34.42 -11.13 -9.94
N LEU A 170 -33.23 -11.38 -10.48
CA LEU A 170 -32.16 -10.38 -10.59
C LEU A 170 -32.50 -9.25 -11.58
N PRO A 171 -32.88 -9.53 -12.84
CA PRO A 171 -33.35 -8.50 -13.77
C PRO A 171 -34.49 -7.64 -13.22
N ARG A 172 -35.45 -8.22 -12.48
CA ARG A 172 -36.51 -7.44 -11.80
C ARG A 172 -35.94 -6.48 -10.75
N ALA A 173 -34.93 -6.90 -10.00
CA ALA A 173 -34.26 -6.05 -9.02
C ALA A 173 -33.51 -4.91 -9.70
N TRP A 174 -32.75 -5.19 -10.75
CA TRP A 174 -32.07 -4.18 -11.57
C TRP A 174 -33.04 -3.19 -12.19
N ARG A 175 -34.17 -3.66 -12.74
CA ARG A 175 -35.21 -2.77 -13.29
C ARG A 175 -35.73 -1.80 -12.25
N ARG A 176 -36.00 -2.28 -11.02
CA ARG A 176 -36.44 -1.43 -9.92
C ARG A 176 -35.39 -0.38 -9.54
N ILE A 177 -34.12 -0.76 -9.54
CA ILE A 177 -32.99 0.14 -9.24
C ILE A 177 -32.85 1.19 -10.36
N LEU A 178 -32.82 0.78 -11.63
CA LEU A 178 -32.68 1.70 -12.75
C LEU A 178 -33.88 2.64 -12.89
N ARG A 179 -35.11 2.20 -12.60
CA ARG A 179 -36.29 3.09 -12.53
C ARG A 179 -36.17 4.18 -11.45
N HIS A 180 -35.38 3.93 -10.41
CA HIS A 180 -35.10 4.93 -9.39
C HIS A 180 -34.18 6.02 -9.94
N TYR A 181 -33.19 5.66 -10.76
CA TYR A 181 -32.19 6.57 -11.31
C TYR A 181 -32.59 7.24 -12.62
N VAL A 182 -33.25 6.52 -13.53
CA VAL A 182 -33.50 6.95 -14.90
C VAL A 182 -34.96 7.41 -15.07
N ALA A 183 -35.14 8.52 -15.78
CA ALA A 183 -36.42 9.00 -16.26
C ALA A 183 -36.38 9.15 -17.78
N LYS A 184 -37.51 8.87 -18.43
CA LYS A 184 -37.72 9.22 -19.83
C LYS A 184 -38.08 10.72 -19.89
N SER A 185 -37.32 11.48 -20.66
CA SER A 185 -37.49 12.94 -20.83
C SER A 185 -38.69 13.29 -21.71
#